data_AF-A0A817MBN4-F1
#
_entry.id   AF-A0A817MBN4-F1
#
_cell.length_a   1.000
_cell.length_b   1.000
_cell.length_c   1.000
_cell.angle_alpha   90.00
_cell.angle_beta   90.00
_cell.angle_gamma   90.00
#
_symmetry.space_group_name_H-M   'P 1'
#
loop_
_entity.id
_entity.type
_entity.pdbx_description
1 polymer ?
#
loop_
_entity_poly.entity_id
_entity_poly.type
_entity_poly.pdbx_seq_one_letter_code
_entity_poly.pdbx_strand_id
1 'polypeptide(L)'
;MDSSHFLAWIDRTASLLRKQFGNNHLFLFLLLRLNLAIYTKIVLVIDNAPWHNRLTNDTMSPKSRGRKNIIQWLNAHNIDVPAKAVKAELLDIAMKNLPEKRYETDEAAKKYNVNILR
;
A
#
# COMPACT_ATOMS: atom_id res chain seq x y z
N MET A 1 1.79 -11.43 17.40
CA MET A 1 1.95 -11.46 15.93
C MET A 1 2.79 -10.26 15.55
N ASP A 2 3.85 -10.41 14.77
CA ASP A 2 4.63 -9.27 14.28
C ASP A 2 4.12 -8.79 12.91
N SER A 3 4.60 -7.64 12.44
CA SER A 3 4.18 -7.06 11.16
C SER A 3 4.45 -7.96 9.96
N SER A 4 5.50 -8.77 9.98
CA SER A 4 5.85 -9.67 8.87
C SER A 4 4.88 -10.85 8.77
N HIS A 5 4.58 -11.48 9.91
CA HIS A 5 3.57 -12.53 10.00
C HIS A 5 2.18 -12.00 9.64
N PHE A 6 1.87 -10.76 10.01
CA PHE A 6 0.62 -10.11 9.63
C PHE A 6 0.49 -9.90 8.13
N LEU A 7 1.54 -9.39 7.50
CA LEU A 7 1.56 -9.20 6.06
C LEU A 7 1.36 -10.53 5.31
N ALA A 8 2.03 -11.60 5.77
CA ALA A 8 1.85 -12.94 5.22
C ALA A 8 0.42 -13.46 5.42
N TRP A 9 -0.20 -13.16 6.57
CA TRP A 9 -1.59 -13.50 6.83
C TRP A 9 -2.56 -12.73 5.93
N ILE A 10 -2.33 -11.43 5.70
CA ILE A 10 -3.13 -10.61 4.76
C ILE A 10 -3.04 -11.18 3.35
N ASP A 11 -1.83 -11.46 2.87
CA ASP A 11 -1.59 -12.01 1.53
C ASP A 11 -2.33 -13.35 1.34
N ARG A 12 -2.18 -14.28 2.30
CA ARG A 12 -2.87 -15.57 2.28
C ARG A 12 -4.38 -15.42 2.36
N THR A 13 -4.89 -14.54 3.22
CA THR A 13 -6.33 -14.35 3.44
C THR A 13 -6.97 -13.70 2.21
N ALA A 14 -6.35 -12.66 1.65
CA ALA A 14 -6.83 -12.03 0.42
C ALA A 14 -6.86 -13.02 -0.76
N SER A 15 -5.82 -13.84 -0.90
CA SER A 15 -5.77 -14.93 -1.89
C SER A 15 -6.90 -15.95 -1.71
N LEU A 16 -7.14 -16.42 -0.48
CA LEU A 16 -8.21 -17.37 -0.17
C LEU A 16 -9.59 -16.77 -0.42
N LEU A 17 -9.85 -15.55 0.04
CA LEU A 17 -11.11 -14.84 -0.19
C LEU A 17 -11.35 -14.67 -1.69
N ARG A 18 -10.35 -14.26 -2.45
CA ARG A 18 -10.49 -14.11 -3.91
C ARG A 18 -10.71 -15.46 -4.59
N LYS A 19 -10.06 -16.54 -4.14
CA LYS A 19 -10.29 -17.88 -4.67
C LYS A 19 -11.71 -18.38 -4.39
N GLN A 20 -12.21 -18.16 -3.17
CA GLN A 20 -13.49 -18.65 -2.70
C GLN A 20 -14.67 -17.87 -3.27
N PHE A 21 -14.56 -16.54 -3.36
CA PHE A 21 -15.67 -15.65 -3.75
C PHE A 21 -15.48 -15.01 -5.13
N GLY A 22 -14.30 -15.10 -5.73
CA GLY A 22 -13.99 -14.56 -7.05
C GLY A 22 -14.31 -15.50 -8.22
N ASN A 23 -14.35 -16.82 -7.98
CA ASN A 23 -14.66 -17.84 -8.98
C ASN A 23 -16.11 -18.34 -8.86
N ASN A 24 -17.10 -17.44 -8.86
CA ASN A 24 -18.50 -17.83 -9.06
C ASN A 24 -18.79 -18.10 -10.55
N HIS A 25 -18.02 -19.00 -11.17
CA HIS A 25 -18.30 -19.46 -12.53
C HIS A 25 -19.55 -20.36 -12.60
N LEU A 26 -19.94 -20.98 -11.47
CA LEU A 26 -21.15 -21.80 -11.36
C LEU A 26 -22.46 -21.00 -11.39
N PHE A 27 -22.42 -19.69 -11.14
CA PHE A 27 -23.57 -18.78 -11.30
C PHE A 27 -23.56 -18.01 -12.63
N LEU A 28 -22.47 -18.14 -13.43
CA LEU A 28 -22.30 -17.41 -14.68
C LEU A 28 -23.21 -17.95 -15.81
N PHE A 29 -23.50 -19.24 -15.80
CA PHE A 29 -24.35 -19.85 -16.84
C PHE A 29 -25.83 -19.44 -16.74
N LEU A 30 -26.30 -19.04 -15.55
CA LEU A 30 -27.67 -18.54 -15.35
C LEU A 30 -27.78 -17.02 -15.57
N LEU A 31 -26.72 -16.26 -15.26
CA LEU A 31 -26.73 -14.78 -15.27
C LEU A 31 -26.37 -14.14 -16.62
N LEU A 32 -25.90 -14.91 -17.60
CA LEU A 32 -25.73 -14.45 -18.99
C LEU A 32 -27.02 -13.87 -19.60
N ARG A 33 -28.20 -14.10 -18.99
CA ARG A 33 -29.48 -13.49 -19.39
C ARG A 33 -29.81 -12.14 -18.74
N LEU A 34 -29.07 -11.68 -17.73
CA LEU A 34 -29.47 -10.51 -16.91
C LEU A 34 -28.51 -9.32 -16.90
N ASN A 35 -27.39 -9.35 -17.65
CA ASN A 35 -26.46 -8.19 -17.75
C ASN A 35 -26.03 -7.62 -16.38
N LEU A 36 -26.01 -8.46 -15.34
CA LEU A 36 -25.58 -8.05 -14.01
C LEU A 36 -24.07 -8.19 -13.95
N ALA A 37 -23.35 -7.08 -14.14
CA ALA A 37 -21.94 -7.00 -13.77
C ALA A 37 -21.84 -7.19 -12.26
N ILE A 38 -21.61 -8.43 -11.81
CA ILE A 38 -21.39 -8.71 -10.39
C ILE A 38 -20.02 -8.11 -10.03
N TYR A 39 -20.03 -6.89 -9.54
CA TYR A 39 -18.90 -6.28 -8.87
C TYR A 39 -18.60 -7.06 -7.58
N THR A 40 -17.76 -8.08 -7.68
CA THR A 40 -17.25 -8.83 -6.51
C THR A 40 -16.13 -8.03 -5.84
N LYS A 41 -16.45 -6.83 -5.35
CA LYS A 41 -15.53 -6.04 -4.55
C LYS A 41 -15.47 -6.66 -3.16
N ILE A 42 -14.32 -7.21 -2.80
CA ILE A 42 -14.09 -7.83 -1.49
C ILE A 42 -13.41 -6.79 -0.60
N VAL A 43 -13.93 -6.60 0.61
CA VAL A 43 -13.36 -5.69 1.61
C VAL A 43 -13.02 -6.47 2.87
N LEU A 44 -11.79 -6.32 3.34
CA LEU A 44 -11.29 -6.87 4.58
C LEU A 44 -11.21 -5.75 5.62
N VAL A 45 -11.99 -5.86 6.70
CA VAL A 45 -11.97 -4.89 7.80
C VAL A 45 -11.01 -5.38 8.87
N ILE A 46 -10.04 -4.54 9.24
CA ILE A 46 -9.05 -4.82 10.29
C ILE A 46 -9.05 -3.70 11.33
N ASP A 47 -8.60 -4.00 12.54
CA ASP A 47 -8.35 -3.00 13.56
C ASP A 47 -7.18 -2.08 13.17
N ASN A 48 -7.26 -0.82 13.60
CA ASN A 48 -6.24 0.18 13.31
C ASN A 48 -5.06 0.09 14.31
N ALA A 49 -4.32 -1.02 14.28
CA ALA A 49 -3.14 -1.20 15.10
C ALA A 49 -1.88 -0.60 14.43
N PRO A 50 -0.96 0.04 15.19
CA PRO A 50 0.24 0.68 14.62
C PRO A 50 1.11 -0.26 13.77
N TRP A 51 1.16 -1.55 14.11
CA TRP A 51 1.97 -2.56 13.42
C TRP A 51 1.32 -3.08 12.12
N HIS A 52 0.04 -2.75 11.85
CA HIS A 52 -0.64 -2.97 10.56
C HIS A 52 -0.29 -1.89 9.52
N ASN A 53 0.17 -0.72 10.00
CA ASN A 53 0.34 0.50 9.23
C ASN A 53 1.79 0.71 8.77
N ARG A 54 2.43 -0.36 8.28
CA ARG A 54 3.78 -0.27 7.74
C ARG A 54 3.74 0.35 6.34
N LEU A 55 4.39 1.50 6.20
CA LEU A 55 4.54 2.19 4.92
C LEU A 55 5.50 1.41 4.00
N THR A 56 5.25 1.49 2.71
CA THR A 56 6.19 1.04 1.69
C THR A 56 7.41 1.94 1.69
N ASN A 57 8.59 1.38 1.35
CA ASN A 57 9.85 2.11 1.41
C ASN A 57 9.81 3.43 0.60
N ASP A 58 9.09 3.43 -0.52
CA ASP A 58 8.99 4.57 -1.44
C ASP A 58 8.14 5.70 -0.87
N THR A 59 7.27 5.42 0.11
CA THR A 59 6.40 6.44 0.73
C THR A 59 6.87 6.83 2.13
N MET A 60 7.94 6.20 2.61
CA MET A 60 8.57 6.58 3.86
C MET A 60 9.32 7.90 3.72
N SER A 61 9.05 8.82 4.64
CA SER A 61 9.89 10.00 4.86
C SER A 61 11.35 9.58 5.07
N PRO A 62 12.33 10.35 4.56
CA PRO A 62 13.72 10.17 4.94
C PRO A 62 13.84 10.29 6.47
N LYS A 63 14.44 9.30 7.11
CA LYS A 63 14.74 9.38 8.56
C LYS A 63 15.74 10.52 8.76
N SER A 64 15.46 11.48 9.65
CA SER A 64 16.24 12.74 9.82
C SER A 64 17.70 12.57 10.29
N ARG A 65 18.24 11.34 10.24
CA ARG A 65 19.54 10.93 10.78
C ARG A 65 20.74 11.59 10.09
N GLY A 66 20.62 12.08 8.85
CA GLY A 66 21.72 12.81 8.21
C GLY A 66 21.40 13.41 6.84
N ARG A 67 22.13 14.48 6.47
CA ARG A 67 22.01 15.18 5.17
C ARG A 67 22.08 14.21 3.98
N LYS A 68 23.05 13.28 4.01
CA LYS A 68 23.25 12.28 2.94
C LYS A 68 22.01 11.44 2.67
N ASN A 69 21.30 11.01 3.73
CA ASN A 69 20.10 10.19 3.60
C ASN A 69 18.94 10.96 2.97
N ILE A 70 18.81 12.25 3.31
CA ILE A 70 17.77 13.12 2.72
C ILE A 70 18.06 13.33 1.23
N ILE A 71 19.33 13.60 0.87
CA ILE A 71 19.74 13.76 -0.54
C ILE A 71 19.53 12.46 -1.34
N GLN A 72 19.92 11.30 -0.78
CA GLN A 72 19.66 10.01 -1.43
C GLN A 72 18.17 9.79 -1.69
N TRP A 73 17.33 10.13 -0.72
CA TRP A 73 15.87 10.02 -0.87
C TRP A 73 15.35 10.97 -1.96
N LEU A 74 15.77 12.25 -1.94
CA LEU A 74 15.37 13.24 -2.95
C LEU A 74 15.77 12.79 -4.37
N ASN A 75 17.01 12.31 -4.53
CA ASN A 75 17.51 11.78 -5.80
C ASN A 75 16.72 10.55 -6.26
N ALA A 76 16.39 9.62 -5.35
CA ALA A 76 15.58 8.45 -5.68
C ALA A 76 14.16 8.82 -6.15
N HIS A 77 13.67 10.00 -5.75
CA HIS A 77 12.37 10.55 -6.17
C HIS A 77 12.50 11.53 -7.35
N ASN A 78 13.68 11.65 -7.97
CA ASN A 78 13.98 12.60 -9.05
C ASN A 78 13.68 14.06 -8.69
N ILE A 79 13.89 14.45 -7.42
CA ILE A 79 13.72 15.82 -6.94
C ILE A 79 15.08 16.50 -6.92
N ASP A 80 15.16 17.68 -7.55
CA ASP A 80 16.41 18.43 -7.63
C ASP A 80 16.86 18.93 -6.25
N VAL A 81 18.17 18.89 -6.01
CA VAL A 81 18.78 19.18 -4.72
C VAL A 81 19.65 20.44 -4.84
N PRO A 82 19.28 21.56 -4.20
CA PRO A 82 20.07 22.79 -4.30
C PRO A 82 21.46 22.58 -3.67
N ALA A 83 22.51 22.94 -4.41
CA ALA A 83 23.90 22.68 -4.02
C ALA A 83 24.29 23.24 -2.64
N LYS A 84 23.70 24.38 -2.24
CA LYS A 84 23.95 25.06 -0.97
C LYS A 84 22.85 24.88 0.08
N ALA A 85 21.84 24.04 -0.18
CA ALA A 85 20.71 23.90 0.75
C ALA A 85 21.18 23.37 2.11
N VAL A 86 20.59 23.86 3.20
CA VAL A 86 20.86 23.39 4.57
C VAL A 86 20.02 22.13 4.85
N LYS A 87 20.39 21.32 5.84
CA LYS A 87 19.64 20.10 6.22
C LYS A 87 18.14 20.36 6.43
N ALA A 88 17.80 21.48 7.05
CA ALA A 88 16.41 21.87 7.31
C ALA A 88 15.64 22.10 6.01
N GLU A 89 16.23 22.82 5.05
CA GLU A 89 15.65 23.08 3.74
C GLU A 89 15.48 21.79 2.93
N LEU A 90 16.48 20.91 2.95
CA LEU A 90 16.38 19.60 2.29
C LEU A 90 15.25 18.75 2.87
N LEU A 91 15.04 18.81 4.19
CA LEU A 91 13.96 18.10 4.86
C LEU A 91 12.59 18.71 4.50
N ASP A 92 12.50 20.03 4.42
CA ASP A 92 11.28 20.73 4.01
C ASP A 92 10.91 20.40 2.55
N ILE A 93 11.90 20.39 1.63
CA ILE A 93 11.71 19.94 0.25
C ILE A 93 11.21 18.49 0.22
N ALA A 94 11.81 17.60 1.00
CA ALA A 94 11.36 16.21 1.07
C ALA A 94 9.91 16.11 1.58
N MET A 95 9.56 16.84 2.65
CA MET A 95 8.21 16.83 3.22
C MET A 95 7.15 17.35 2.23
N LYS A 96 7.48 18.40 1.47
CA LYS A 96 6.58 18.98 0.46
C LYS A 96 6.33 18.05 -0.74
N ASN A 97 7.26 17.13 -1.00
CA ASN A 97 7.18 16.19 -2.12
C ASN A 97 6.89 14.75 -1.65
N LEU A 98 6.39 14.56 -0.42
CA LEU A 98 6.05 13.22 0.05
C LEU A 98 4.91 12.64 -0.80
N PRO A 99 5.08 11.44 -1.38
CA PRO A 99 4.00 10.79 -2.09
C PRO A 99 2.90 10.36 -1.12
N GLU A 100 1.71 10.08 -1.66
CA GLU A 100 0.60 9.54 -0.88
C GLU A 100 1.04 8.24 -0.16
N LYS A 101 0.65 8.14 1.12
CA LYS A 101 1.01 7.00 1.97
C LYS A 101 0.47 5.71 1.36
N ARG A 102 1.36 4.76 1.11
CA ARG A 102 0.99 3.39 0.71
C ARG A 102 1.42 2.43 1.80
N TYR A 103 0.52 1.53 2.18
CA TYR A 103 0.78 0.53 3.19
C TYR A 103 1.09 -0.81 2.55
N GLU A 104 2.07 -1.54 3.10
CA GLU A 104 2.45 -2.87 2.61
C GLU A 104 1.26 -3.84 2.61
N THR A 105 0.38 -3.70 3.62
CA THR A 105 -0.84 -4.50 3.75
C THR A 105 -1.84 -4.20 2.62
N ASP A 106 -1.99 -2.93 2.23
CA ASP A 106 -2.85 -2.55 1.11
C ASP A 106 -2.32 -3.10 -0.22
N GLU A 107 -1.00 -3.02 -0.43
CA GLU A 107 -0.38 -3.57 -1.64
C GLU A 107 -0.51 -5.10 -1.71
N ALA A 108 -0.37 -5.80 -0.59
CA ALA A 108 -0.58 -7.24 -0.52
C ALA A 108 -2.02 -7.65 -0.90
N ALA A 109 -3.03 -6.95 -0.36
CA ALA A 109 -4.43 -7.23 -0.65
C ALA A 109 -4.83 -6.83 -2.08
N LYS A 110 -4.30 -5.71 -2.57
CA LYS A 110 -4.60 -5.15 -3.91
C LYS A 110 -4.25 -6.10 -5.05
N LYS A 111 -3.21 -6.95 -4.90
CA LYS A 111 -2.86 -8.02 -5.85
C LYS A 111 -4.04 -8.93 -6.19
N TYR A 112 -4.95 -9.13 -5.21
CA TYR A 112 -6.10 -10.02 -5.32
C TYR A 112 -7.41 -9.25 -5.55
N ASN A 113 -7.34 -7.95 -5.85
CA ASN A 113 -8.51 -7.06 -5.94
C ASN A 113 -9.35 -7.08 -4.64
N VAL A 114 -8.65 -7.15 -3.50
CA VAL A 114 -9.23 -7.04 -2.16
C VAL A 114 -8.84 -5.69 -1.57
N ASN A 115 -9.82 -4.96 -1.04
CA ASN A 115 -9.58 -3.69 -0.37
C ASN A 115 -9.49 -3.90 1.14
N ILE A 116 -8.61 -3.15 1.81
CA ILE A 116 -8.56 -3.11 3.26
C ILE A 116 -9.30 -1.86 3.75
N LEU A 117 -10.07 -2.02 4.83
CA LEU A 117 -10.66 -0.93 5.60
C LEU A 117 -10.11 -0.98 7.02
N ARG A 118 -9.71 0.18 7.55
CA ARG A 118 -9.12 0.37 8.88
C ARG A 118 -9.87 1.45 9.63
#